data_AF-T1DE94-F1
#
_entry.id   AF-T1DE94-F1
#
_cell.length_a   1.000
_cell.length_b   1.000
_cell.length_c   1.000
_cell.angle_alpha   90.00
_cell.angle_beta   90.00
_cell.angle_gamma   90.00
#
_symmetry.space_group_name_H-M   'P 1'
#
loop_
_entity.id
_entity.type
_entity.pdbx_description
1 polymer ?
#
loop_
_entity_poly.entity_id
_entity_poly.type
_entity_poly.pdbx_seq_one_letter_code
_entity_poly.pdbx_strand_id
1 'polypeptide(L)'
;MTSANPCGEPLVADTAEAVRRLGGIADALLVHDRDIIVRCDDSVLQHAGGHMRFIRRARGYVPRAIRMHADGPVVLAVGAHLKNTLCVTRGDEAFVSQHIGTLDNAATRGMFDEVTQHLLGLLQAQPVALAHDLHPDFHSTRYAQALAARLEVPCIAVQHHHAHIAAVAAEHRH
;
A
#
# COMPACT_ATOMS: atom_id res chain seq x y z
N MET A 1 -0.71 16.93 14.36
CA MET A 1 -0.29 16.89 12.94
C MET A 1 -1.25 15.96 12.23
N THR A 2 -1.79 16.38 11.08
CA THR A 2 -2.67 15.57 10.23
C THR A 2 -2.12 15.61 8.81
N SER A 3 -2.54 14.66 7.98
CA SER A 3 -2.15 14.61 6.58
C SER A 3 -2.62 15.89 5.85
N ALA A 4 -1.73 16.44 5.02
CA ALA A 4 -1.97 17.65 4.24
C ALA A 4 -2.62 17.29 2.90
N ASN A 5 -3.95 17.16 2.89
CA ASN A 5 -4.75 16.81 1.72
C ASN A 5 -6.21 17.25 1.89
N PRO A 6 -6.91 17.54 0.78
CA PRO A 6 -8.37 17.46 0.71
C PRO A 6 -8.89 16.12 1.24
N CYS A 7 -10.07 16.13 1.85
CA CYS A 7 -10.66 14.94 2.47
C CYS A 7 -10.76 13.76 1.47
N GLY A 8 -10.23 12.60 1.87
CA GLY A 8 -10.28 11.37 1.06
C GLY A 8 -9.20 11.24 -0.02
N GLU A 9 -8.35 12.25 -0.21
CA GLU A 9 -7.30 12.22 -1.23
C GLU A 9 -5.90 11.94 -0.65
N PRO A 10 -4.92 11.49 -1.45
CA PRO A 10 -3.55 11.28 -1.01
C PRO A 10 -2.87 12.55 -0.48
N LEU A 11 -1.88 12.32 0.40
CA LEU A 11 -0.97 13.35 0.90
C LEU A 11 -0.31 14.12 -0.26
N VAL A 12 -0.31 15.45 -0.18
CA VAL A 12 0.44 16.28 -1.12
C VAL A 12 1.94 16.11 -0.87
N ALA A 13 2.71 15.86 -1.93
CA ALA A 13 4.18 15.75 -1.86
C ALA A 13 4.92 16.89 -2.55
N ASP A 14 4.32 17.47 -3.59
CA ASP A 14 4.93 18.56 -4.37
C ASP A 14 4.53 19.95 -3.85
N THR A 15 5.47 20.89 -3.90
CA THR A 15 5.24 22.26 -3.41
C THR A 15 4.22 23.01 -4.27
N ALA A 16 4.27 22.87 -5.60
CA ALA A 16 3.30 23.52 -6.48
C ALA A 16 1.90 22.91 -6.32
N GLU A 17 1.83 21.60 -6.11
CA GLU A 17 0.60 20.90 -5.71
C GLU A 17 0.04 21.45 -4.40
N ALA A 18 0.88 21.69 -3.39
CA ALA A 18 0.47 22.21 -2.08
C ALA A 18 -0.16 23.59 -2.19
N VAL A 19 0.47 24.51 -2.94
CA VAL A 19 -0.07 25.86 -3.18
C VAL A 19 -1.45 25.78 -3.83
N ARG A 20 -1.62 24.92 -4.84
CA ARG A 20 -2.91 24.79 -5.55
C ARG A 20 -4.00 24.13 -4.70
N ARG A 21 -3.70 23.02 -4.03
CA ARG A 21 -4.70 22.17 -3.35
C ARG A 21 -5.01 22.64 -1.93
N LEU A 22 -4.06 23.29 -1.25
CA LEU A 22 -4.20 23.67 0.16
C LEU A 22 -4.46 25.16 0.38
N GLY A 23 -4.40 26.00 -0.66
CA GLY A 23 -4.59 27.46 -0.53
C GLY A 23 -5.96 27.89 0.01
N GLY A 24 -6.98 27.03 -0.07
CA GLY A 24 -8.30 27.24 0.55
C GLY A 24 -8.48 26.58 1.93
N ILE A 25 -7.42 25.92 2.44
CA ILE A 25 -7.46 25.13 3.68
C ILE A 25 -6.49 25.70 4.72
N ALA A 26 -5.29 26.08 4.29
CA ALA A 26 -4.22 26.57 5.16
C ALA A 26 -3.94 28.06 4.93
N ASP A 27 -3.78 28.82 6.02
CA ASP A 27 -3.44 30.26 5.96
C ASP A 27 -1.98 30.50 5.51
N ALA A 28 -1.10 29.54 5.71
CA ALA A 28 0.30 29.60 5.33
C ALA A 28 0.89 28.21 5.03
N LEU A 29 1.93 28.17 4.21
CA LEU A 29 2.67 26.95 3.85
C LEU A 29 4.13 27.08 4.26
N LEU A 30 4.64 26.10 5.01
CA LEU A 30 6.07 25.94 5.29
C LEU A 30 6.61 24.80 4.43
N VAL A 31 7.49 25.13 3.49
CA VAL A 31 8.01 24.20 2.47
C VAL A 31 9.54 24.20 2.45
N HIS A 32 10.12 23.26 1.70
CA HIS A 32 11.57 23.15 1.49
C HIS A 32 11.89 22.72 0.06
N ASP A 33 13.16 22.82 -0.33
CA ASP A 33 13.70 22.51 -1.66
C ASP A 33 14.15 21.06 -1.84
N ARG A 34 13.98 20.20 -0.82
CA ARG A 34 14.22 18.76 -0.95
C ARG A 34 12.98 18.03 -1.48
N ASP A 35 13.08 17.40 -2.64
CA ASP A 35 11.95 16.67 -3.21
C ASP A 35 11.50 15.47 -2.34
N ILE A 36 10.18 15.27 -2.28
CA ILE A 36 9.56 14.09 -1.66
C ILE A 36 9.14 13.14 -2.78
N ILE A 37 9.97 12.13 -3.03
CA ILE A 37 9.75 11.18 -4.14
C ILE A 37 8.60 10.21 -3.85
N VAL A 38 8.38 9.87 -2.58
CA VAL A 38 7.36 8.89 -2.16
C VAL A 38 6.52 9.46 -1.04
N ARG A 39 5.22 9.61 -1.29
CA ARG A 39 4.22 9.93 -0.26
C ARG A 39 4.20 8.83 0.80
N CYS A 40 4.30 9.20 2.06
CA CYS A 40 4.26 8.25 3.16
C CYS A 40 3.56 8.87 4.38
N ASP A 41 2.37 8.38 4.69
CA ASP A 41 1.64 8.75 5.90
C ASP A 41 2.43 8.43 7.17
N ASP A 42 2.07 9.11 8.26
CA ASP A 42 2.52 8.73 9.59
C ASP A 42 2.02 7.33 9.96
N SER A 43 2.91 6.52 10.56
CA SER A 43 2.49 5.26 11.18
C SER A 43 1.69 5.54 12.45
N VAL A 44 0.63 4.76 12.67
CA VAL A 44 -0.21 4.85 13.86
C VAL A 44 -0.22 3.50 14.54
N LEU A 45 0.22 3.48 15.80
CA LEU A 45 0.23 2.30 16.65
C LEU A 45 -0.60 2.55 17.90
N GLN A 46 -1.22 1.49 18.39
CA GLN A 46 -1.93 1.48 19.66
C GLN A 46 -1.25 0.52 20.63
N HIS A 47 -1.03 0.97 21.86
CA HIS A 47 -0.63 0.10 22.95
C HIS A 47 -1.87 -0.50 23.60
N ALA A 48 -2.06 -1.80 23.51
CA ALA A 48 -3.20 -2.50 24.07
C ALA A 48 -2.81 -3.91 24.55
N GLY A 49 -3.19 -4.25 25.78
CA GLY A 49 -2.92 -5.57 26.36
C GLY A 49 -1.42 -5.90 26.50
N GLY A 50 -0.57 -4.89 26.74
CA GLY A 50 0.89 -5.06 26.89
C GLY A 50 1.65 -5.19 25.57
N HIS A 51 0.98 -5.02 24.43
CA HIS A 51 1.58 -5.13 23.10
C HIS A 51 1.30 -3.89 22.25
N MET A 52 2.24 -3.57 21.36
CA MET A 52 2.04 -2.56 20.32
C MET A 52 1.36 -3.18 19.11
N ARG A 53 0.28 -2.57 18.63
CA ARG A 53 -0.50 -3.03 17.46
C ARG A 53 -0.53 -1.95 16.40
N PHE A 54 -0.31 -2.32 15.15
CA PHE A 54 -0.46 -1.38 14.05
C PHE A 54 -1.94 -1.12 13.76
N ILE A 55 -2.30 0.16 13.71
CA ILE A 55 -3.52 0.62 13.04
C ILE A 55 -3.17 1.03 11.60
N ARG A 56 -1.99 1.63 11.42
CA ARG A 56 -1.44 2.02 10.12
C ARG A 56 0.07 1.81 10.11
N ARG A 57 0.56 0.96 9.21
CA ARG A 57 1.99 0.76 8.94
C ARG A 57 2.41 1.62 7.75
N ALA A 58 3.26 2.62 7.98
CA ALA A 58 3.74 3.54 6.95
C ALA A 58 5.14 4.07 7.32
N ARG A 59 5.29 5.38 7.58
CA ARG A 59 6.57 6.03 7.86
C ARG A 59 7.32 5.36 9.00
N GLY A 60 8.62 5.12 8.80
CA GLY A 60 9.52 4.47 9.76
C GLY A 60 9.46 2.94 9.76
N TYR A 61 8.53 2.32 9.02
CA TYR A 61 8.40 0.87 8.91
C TYR A 61 8.47 0.34 7.48
N VAL A 62 8.01 1.09 6.50
CA VAL A 62 8.10 0.73 5.08
C VAL A 62 9.41 1.25 4.50
N PRO A 63 10.14 0.49 3.64
CA PRO A 63 9.80 -0.82 3.08
C PRO A 63 10.46 -1.99 3.82
N ARG A 64 10.58 -1.97 5.15
CA ARG A 64 11.17 -3.10 5.89
C ARG A 64 10.31 -4.34 5.73
N ALA A 65 10.92 -5.42 5.25
CA ALA A 65 10.27 -6.70 5.04
C ALA A 65 9.74 -7.33 6.34
N ILE A 66 8.67 -8.11 6.20
CA ILE A 66 8.22 -9.10 7.18
C ILE A 66 8.82 -10.43 6.74
N ARG A 67 9.46 -11.17 7.66
CA ARG A 67 10.08 -12.47 7.36
C ARG A 67 9.04 -13.58 7.47
N MET A 68 8.90 -14.36 6.40
CA MET A 68 7.99 -15.49 6.25
C MET A 68 8.62 -16.78 6.79
N HIS A 69 7.82 -17.84 6.95
CA HIS A 69 8.31 -19.14 7.47
C HIS A 69 9.13 -19.94 6.44
N ALA A 70 8.90 -19.70 5.16
CA ALA A 70 9.55 -20.39 4.05
C ALA A 70 9.71 -19.47 2.85
N ASP A 71 10.61 -19.87 1.95
CA ASP A 71 10.78 -19.22 0.66
C ASP A 71 9.56 -19.44 -0.24
N GLY A 72 9.22 -18.42 -1.02
CA GLY A 72 8.13 -18.47 -1.98
C GLY A 72 8.41 -17.69 -3.27
N PRO A 73 7.50 -17.82 -4.26
CA PRO A 73 7.60 -17.08 -5.50
C PRO A 73 7.38 -15.58 -5.28
N VAL A 74 7.75 -14.79 -6.30
CA VAL A 74 7.43 -13.36 -6.34
C VAL A 74 5.95 -13.18 -6.67
N VAL A 75 5.16 -12.72 -5.71
CA VAL A 75 3.72 -12.49 -5.87
C VAL A 75 3.42 -11.03 -5.53
N LEU A 76 2.60 -10.39 -6.35
CA LEU A 76 2.01 -9.09 -6.03
C LEU A 76 0.59 -9.29 -5.50
N ALA A 77 0.39 -9.03 -4.21
CA ALA A 77 -0.93 -8.94 -3.60
C ALA A 77 -1.41 -7.48 -3.58
N VAL A 78 -2.59 -7.23 -4.16
CA VAL A 78 -3.11 -5.86 -4.35
C VAL A 78 -4.07 -5.38 -3.26
N GLY A 79 -4.38 -6.24 -2.29
CA GLY A 79 -5.18 -5.90 -1.11
C GLY A 79 -6.66 -5.59 -1.39
N ALA A 80 -7.33 -5.08 -0.35
CA ALA A 80 -8.76 -4.77 -0.32
C ALA A 80 -9.05 -3.33 -0.78
N HIS A 81 -10.32 -2.90 -0.73
CA HIS A 81 -10.72 -1.54 -1.12
C HIS A 81 -10.43 -0.46 -0.06
N LEU A 82 -10.73 -0.76 1.20
CA LEU A 82 -10.58 0.15 2.33
C LEU A 82 -9.19 0.01 2.95
N LYS A 83 -8.58 1.13 3.34
CA LYS A 83 -7.27 1.16 4.00
C LYS A 83 -6.22 0.32 3.28
N ASN A 84 -6.22 0.38 1.95
CA ASN A 84 -5.45 -0.47 1.06
C ASN A 84 -3.93 -0.36 1.33
N THR A 85 -3.27 -1.51 1.23
CA THR A 85 -1.83 -1.66 1.08
C THR A 85 -1.57 -2.77 0.06
N LEU A 86 -0.46 -2.67 -0.65
CA LEU A 86 0.08 -3.73 -1.51
C LEU A 86 1.05 -4.60 -0.72
N CYS A 87 1.31 -5.81 -1.20
CA CYS A 87 2.41 -6.63 -0.72
C CYS A 87 3.13 -7.30 -1.89
N VAL A 88 4.46 -7.25 -1.90
CA VAL A 88 5.30 -8.02 -2.83
C VAL A 88 6.09 -9.05 -2.03
N THR A 89 5.97 -10.33 -2.39
CA THR A 89 6.81 -11.38 -1.80
C THR A 89 8.07 -11.60 -2.64
N ARG A 90 9.16 -12.06 -2.01
CA ARG A 90 10.38 -12.52 -2.69
C ARG A 90 11.21 -13.40 -1.74
N GLY A 91 11.34 -14.69 -2.04
CA GLY A 91 11.97 -15.63 -1.09
C GLY A 91 11.15 -15.67 0.20
N ASP A 92 11.82 -15.57 1.34
CA ASP A 92 11.21 -15.50 2.67
C ASP A 92 10.82 -14.08 3.12
N GLU A 93 10.72 -13.12 2.20
CA GLU A 93 10.38 -11.73 2.51
C GLU A 93 9.02 -11.31 1.96
N ALA A 94 8.24 -10.60 2.77
CA ALA A 94 7.02 -9.92 2.38
C ALA A 94 7.15 -8.40 2.59
N PHE A 95 7.12 -7.65 1.49
CA PHE A 95 7.26 -6.19 1.47
C PHE A 95 5.88 -5.54 1.35
N VAL A 96 5.33 -5.13 2.48
CA VAL A 96 4.06 -4.39 2.53
C VAL A 96 4.32 -2.90 2.24
N SER A 97 3.55 -2.33 1.32
CA SER A 97 3.65 -0.90 0.97
C SER A 97 3.24 0.00 2.13
N GLN A 98 3.48 1.30 1.98
CA GLN A 98 2.82 2.29 2.81
C GLN A 98 1.30 2.24 2.61
N HIS A 99 0.59 2.83 3.58
CA HIS A 99 -0.84 3.07 3.48
C HIS A 99 -1.18 3.91 2.25
N ILE A 100 -2.08 3.40 1.41
CA ILE A 100 -2.58 4.11 0.21
C ILE A 100 -3.90 4.83 0.53
N GLY A 101 -4.70 4.28 1.45
CA GLY A 101 -6.01 4.81 1.81
C GLY A 101 -7.15 4.03 1.17
N THR A 102 -8.27 4.69 0.87
CA THR A 102 -9.45 4.05 0.25
C THR A 102 -9.43 4.29 -1.26
N LEU A 103 -9.68 3.25 -2.05
CA LEU A 103 -9.61 3.30 -3.52
C LEU A 103 -10.90 3.83 -4.18
N ASP A 104 -11.56 4.82 -3.57
CA ASP A 104 -12.88 5.34 -3.95
C ASP A 104 -12.83 6.47 -5.00
N ASN A 105 -11.68 7.10 -5.22
CA ASN A 105 -11.54 8.24 -6.13
C ASN A 105 -10.32 8.11 -7.06
N ALA A 106 -10.26 8.98 -8.07
CA ALA A 106 -9.21 8.94 -9.08
C ALA A 106 -7.81 9.22 -8.50
N ALA A 107 -7.69 10.09 -7.49
CA ALA A 107 -6.41 10.44 -6.90
C ALA A 107 -5.81 9.26 -6.12
N THR A 108 -6.61 8.56 -5.31
CA THR A 108 -6.13 7.38 -4.57
C THR A 108 -5.82 6.19 -5.48
N ARG A 109 -6.54 6.05 -6.60
CA ARG A 109 -6.23 5.06 -7.66
C ARG A 109 -4.94 5.39 -8.40
N GLY A 110 -4.69 6.66 -8.69
CA GLY A 110 -3.40 7.11 -9.24
C GLY A 110 -2.24 6.82 -8.29
N MET A 111 -2.40 7.12 -6.99
CA MET A 111 -1.40 6.77 -5.98
C MET A 111 -1.19 5.25 -5.89
N PHE A 112 -2.26 4.45 -5.97
CA PHE A 112 -2.16 2.99 -5.98
C PHE A 112 -1.28 2.49 -7.15
N ASP A 113 -1.45 3.04 -8.35
CA ASP A 113 -0.65 2.68 -9.52
C ASP A 113 0.82 3.09 -9.36
N GLU A 114 1.06 4.32 -8.89
CA GLU A 114 2.41 4.84 -8.60
C GLU A 114 3.14 3.97 -7.57
N VAL A 115 2.47 3.61 -6.47
CA VAL A 115 3.05 2.77 -5.40
C VAL A 115 3.32 1.36 -5.91
N THR A 116 2.46 0.80 -6.75
CA THR A 116 2.68 -0.51 -7.36
C THR A 116 3.95 -0.51 -8.21
N GLN A 117 4.08 0.46 -9.12
CA GLN A 117 5.24 0.58 -10.00
C GLN A 117 6.51 0.85 -9.21
N HIS A 118 6.45 1.76 -8.24
CA HIS A 118 7.58 2.09 -7.39
C HIS A 118 8.07 0.88 -6.59
N LEU A 119 7.17 0.14 -5.94
CA LEU A 119 7.55 -1.01 -5.12
C LEU A 119 8.16 -2.14 -5.95
N LEU A 120 7.59 -2.46 -7.12
CA LEU A 120 8.15 -3.45 -8.03
C LEU A 120 9.53 -3.03 -8.56
N GLY A 121 9.69 -1.76 -8.94
CA GLY A 121 10.95 -1.22 -9.42
C GLY A 121 12.04 -1.19 -8.33
N LEU A 122 11.68 -0.78 -7.11
CA LEU A 122 12.58 -0.77 -5.96
C LEU A 122 13.11 -2.18 -5.63
N LEU A 123 12.24 -3.17 -5.70
CA LEU A 123 12.58 -4.56 -5.38
C LEU A 123 13.15 -5.34 -6.58
N GLN A 124 13.18 -4.74 -7.77
CA GLN A 124 13.48 -5.42 -9.04
C GLN A 124 12.66 -6.71 -9.18
N ALA A 125 11.38 -6.65 -8.78
CA ALA A 125 10.50 -7.78 -8.65
C ALA A 125 9.66 -7.97 -9.93
N GLN A 126 9.66 -9.19 -10.46
CA GLN A 126 8.81 -9.60 -11.56
C GLN A 126 7.79 -10.63 -11.03
N PRO A 127 6.54 -10.23 -10.74
CA PRO A 127 5.55 -11.14 -10.18
C PRO A 127 5.23 -12.29 -11.13
N VAL A 128 5.27 -13.51 -10.61
CA VAL A 128 4.85 -14.72 -11.34
C VAL A 128 3.40 -15.10 -11.04
N ALA A 129 2.75 -14.37 -10.14
CA ALA A 129 1.32 -14.43 -9.87
C ALA A 129 0.84 -13.12 -9.22
N LEU A 130 -0.44 -12.83 -9.35
CA LEU A 130 -1.11 -11.75 -8.63
C LEU A 130 -2.16 -12.31 -7.68
N ALA A 131 -2.31 -11.70 -6.51
CA ALA A 131 -3.35 -12.04 -5.54
C ALA A 131 -4.26 -10.85 -5.28
N HIS A 132 -5.58 -11.07 -5.28
CA HIS A 132 -6.56 -10.02 -5.02
C HIS A 132 -7.73 -10.52 -4.15
N ASP A 133 -8.52 -9.59 -3.61
CA ASP A 133 -9.72 -9.92 -2.85
C ASP A 133 -10.78 -10.59 -3.74
N LEU A 134 -11.58 -11.51 -3.21
CA LEU A 134 -12.70 -12.12 -3.93
C LEU A 134 -13.75 -11.12 -4.44
N HIS A 135 -13.82 -9.90 -3.87
CA HIS A 135 -14.80 -8.92 -4.32
C HIS A 135 -14.52 -8.45 -5.77
N PRO A 136 -15.42 -8.70 -6.74
CA PRO A 136 -15.16 -8.43 -8.15
C PRO A 136 -15.14 -6.93 -8.50
N ASP A 137 -15.86 -6.10 -7.75
CA ASP A 137 -15.95 -4.65 -8.03
C ASP A 137 -14.85 -3.80 -7.41
N PHE A 138 -13.93 -4.39 -6.66
CA PHE A 138 -12.82 -3.60 -6.12
C PHE A 138 -11.91 -3.14 -7.25
N HIS A 139 -11.49 -1.87 -7.17
CA HIS A 139 -10.48 -1.33 -8.07
C HIS A 139 -9.22 -2.20 -8.09
N SER A 140 -8.75 -2.63 -6.90
CA SER A 140 -7.60 -3.53 -6.78
C SER A 140 -7.81 -4.85 -7.51
N THR A 141 -8.98 -5.48 -7.38
CA THR A 141 -9.33 -6.72 -8.11
C THR A 141 -9.26 -6.55 -9.63
N ARG A 142 -9.91 -5.51 -10.16
CA ARG A 142 -9.91 -5.24 -11.61
C ARG A 142 -8.50 -4.91 -12.11
N TYR A 143 -7.72 -4.17 -11.33
CA TYR A 143 -6.33 -3.90 -11.62
C TYR A 143 -5.49 -5.19 -11.70
N ALA A 144 -5.62 -6.07 -10.70
CA ALA A 144 -4.86 -7.33 -10.69
C ALA A 144 -5.22 -8.21 -11.88
N GLN A 145 -6.49 -8.32 -12.24
CA GLN A 145 -6.92 -9.10 -13.40
C GLN A 145 -6.33 -8.55 -14.70
N ALA A 146 -6.36 -7.22 -14.90
CA ALA A 146 -5.79 -6.59 -16.08
C ALA A 146 -4.25 -6.75 -16.15
N LEU A 147 -3.56 -6.59 -15.02
CA LEU A 147 -2.11 -6.74 -14.94
C LEU A 147 -1.69 -8.20 -15.14
N ALA A 148 -2.39 -9.15 -14.53
CA ALA A 148 -2.13 -10.58 -14.69
C ALA A 148 -2.32 -11.04 -16.14
N ALA A 149 -3.38 -10.58 -16.81
CA ALA A 149 -3.59 -10.85 -18.23
C ALA A 149 -2.46 -10.28 -19.10
N ARG A 150 -1.99 -9.06 -18.81
CA ARG A 150 -0.89 -8.42 -19.55
C ARG A 150 0.46 -9.10 -19.34
N LEU A 151 0.70 -9.65 -18.15
CA LEU A 151 1.91 -10.37 -17.80
C LEU A 151 1.84 -11.87 -18.13
N GLU A 152 0.69 -12.36 -18.55
CA GLU A 152 0.42 -13.79 -18.80
C GLU A 152 0.70 -14.67 -17.56
N VAL A 153 0.32 -14.17 -16.38
CA VAL A 153 0.51 -14.88 -15.10
C VAL A 153 -0.83 -15.17 -14.42
N PRO A 154 -0.89 -16.17 -13.51
CA PRO A 154 -2.10 -16.47 -12.76
C PRO A 154 -2.58 -15.29 -11.90
N CYS A 155 -3.90 -15.13 -11.84
CA CYS A 155 -4.60 -14.19 -10.98
C CYS A 155 -5.42 -14.95 -9.94
N ILE A 156 -5.02 -14.89 -8.67
CA ILE A 156 -5.54 -15.70 -7.58
C ILE A 156 -6.48 -14.84 -6.72
N ALA A 157 -7.74 -15.23 -6.67
CA ALA A 157 -8.71 -14.59 -5.79
C ALA A 157 -8.66 -15.21 -4.39
N VAL A 158 -8.54 -14.37 -3.36
CA VAL A 158 -8.41 -14.78 -1.95
C VAL A 158 -9.55 -14.17 -1.14
N GLN A 159 -10.20 -14.98 -0.30
CA GLN A 159 -11.30 -14.50 0.53
C GLN A 159 -10.80 -13.53 1.61
N HIS A 160 -11.54 -12.44 1.82
CA HIS A 160 -11.14 -11.33 2.70
C HIS A 160 -10.76 -11.75 4.13
N HIS A 161 -11.60 -12.55 4.79
CA HIS A 161 -11.38 -13.03 6.16
C HIS A 161 -10.27 -14.09 6.22
N HIS A 162 -10.15 -14.93 5.19
CA HIS A 162 -9.04 -15.85 5.03
C HIS A 162 -7.72 -15.08 4.97
N ALA A 163 -7.65 -13.99 4.19
CA ALA A 163 -6.47 -13.15 4.10
C ALA A 163 -6.09 -12.52 5.46
N HIS A 164 -7.08 -12.07 6.25
CA HIS A 164 -6.82 -11.57 7.61
C HIS A 164 -6.21 -12.64 8.53
N ILE A 165 -6.74 -13.87 8.50
CA ILE A 165 -6.22 -14.97 9.32
C ILE A 165 -4.82 -15.39 8.83
N ALA A 166 -4.62 -15.49 7.51
CA ALA A 166 -3.34 -15.83 6.92
C ALA A 166 -2.25 -14.79 7.24
N ALA A 167 -2.60 -13.49 7.33
CA ALA A 167 -1.66 -12.46 7.74
C ALA A 167 -1.12 -12.67 9.15
N VAL A 168 -1.95 -13.16 10.08
CA VAL A 168 -1.51 -13.51 11.45
C VAL A 168 -0.55 -14.71 11.41
N ALA A 169 -0.89 -15.76 10.67
CA ALA A 169 0.00 -16.90 10.50
C ALA A 169 1.35 -16.49 9.90
N ALA A 170 1.34 -15.63 8.87
CA ALA A 170 2.53 -15.08 8.24
C ALA A 170 3.39 -14.27 9.21
N GLU A 171 2.80 -13.38 10.02
CA GLU A 171 3.53 -12.59 11.04
C GLU A 171 4.21 -13.48 12.09
N HIS A 172 3.57 -14.58 12.47
CA HIS A 172 4.08 -15.54 13.45
C HIS A 172 4.90 -16.70 12.86
N ARG A 173 5.13 -16.69 11.55
CA ARG A 173 5.88 -17.73 10.81
C ARG A 173 5.33 -19.15 11.01
N HIS A 174 4.00 -19.26 10.98
CA HIS A 174 3.28 -20.53 10.87
C HIS A 174 2.98 -20.89 9.42
#